data_AF-A0A0M0FZV7-F1
#
_entry.id   AF-A0A0M0FZV7-F1
#
_cell.length_a   1.000
_cell.length_b   1.000
_cell.length_c   1.000
_cell.angle_alpha   90.00
_cell.angle_beta   90.00
_cell.angle_gamma   90.00
#
_symmetry.space_group_name_H-M   'P 1'
#
loop_
_entity.id
_entity.type
_entity.pdbx_description
1 polymer ?
#
loop_
_entity_poly.entity_id
_entity_poly.type
_entity_poly.pdbx_seq_one_letter_code
_entity_poly.pdbx_strand_id
1 'polypeptide(L)'
;MLKKILLFSSILFVGILAGGLLWVQKEGETAPLSMKDKIEAAAQEIHVEEILQSHLIEDGLEAVLFLLKDDRIGYALVKDDEIHHVLWTNTNQTYDQYQHHVILLGKKEDPAHTRLTATIIRPLDQPKNYRTVELGEGEYYLESFEIPKEDEQVRFGEDGWRFN
;
A
#
# COMPACT_ATOMS: atom_id res chain seq x y z
N MET A 1 44.82 -64.27 24.19
CA MET A 1 44.67 -63.89 22.76
C MET A 1 43.25 -63.42 22.55
N LEU A 2 43.10 -62.12 22.30
CA LEU A 2 41.86 -61.42 21.97
C LEU A 2 41.51 -61.69 20.50
N LYS A 3 40.24 -61.94 20.15
CA LYS A 3 39.53 -61.38 18.97
C LYS A 3 38.24 -62.16 18.63
N LYS A 4 37.21 -61.37 18.27
CA LYS A 4 35.95 -61.71 17.58
C LYS A 4 34.70 -61.92 18.45
N ILE A 5 34.28 -60.85 19.13
CA ILE A 5 32.85 -60.53 19.29
C ILE A 5 32.62 -59.32 18.39
N LEU A 6 31.92 -59.50 17.28
CA LEU A 6 31.45 -58.42 16.41
C LEU A 6 30.34 -58.98 15.52
N LEU A 7 29.10 -58.67 15.87
CA LEU A 7 28.08 -58.07 14.99
C LEU A 7 26.72 -58.15 15.72
N PHE A 8 25.83 -57.23 15.37
CA PHE A 8 24.46 -57.04 15.88
C PHE A 8 24.29 -56.08 17.05
N SER A 9 24.71 -54.83 16.85
CA SER A 9 24.13 -53.68 17.54
C SER A 9 24.19 -52.42 16.66
N SER A 10 23.63 -52.47 15.45
CA SER A 10 23.59 -51.31 14.54
C SER A 10 22.31 -51.20 13.72
N ILE A 11 21.15 -51.47 14.33
CA ILE A 11 19.85 -51.04 13.79
C ILE A 11 19.02 -50.45 14.93
N LEU A 12 19.57 -49.44 15.60
CA LEU A 12 18.78 -48.57 16.48
C LEU A 12 19.41 -47.17 16.58
N PHE A 13 19.92 -46.63 15.46
CA PHE A 13 20.49 -45.28 15.43
C PHE A 13 20.29 -44.56 14.09
N VAL A 14 19.19 -44.87 13.38
CA VAL A 14 18.80 -44.15 12.15
C VAL A 14 17.43 -43.46 12.31
N GLY A 15 16.65 -43.79 13.36
CA GLY A 15 15.34 -43.17 13.59
C GLY A 15 15.36 -41.78 14.22
N ILE A 16 16.47 -41.36 14.87
CA ILE A 16 16.52 -40.09 15.61
C ILE A 16 16.98 -38.91 14.74
N LEU A 17 17.74 -39.17 13.66
CA LEU A 17 18.20 -38.11 12.76
C LEU A 17 17.12 -37.65 11.76
N ALA A 18 16.17 -38.52 11.39
CA ALA A 18 15.06 -38.14 10.52
C ALA A 18 13.95 -37.37 11.27
N GLY A 19 13.75 -37.62 12.56
CA GLY A 19 12.74 -36.92 13.37
C GLY A 19 13.13 -35.48 13.73
N GLY A 20 14.43 -35.20 13.89
CA GLY A 20 14.92 -33.85 14.23
C GLY A 20 14.94 -32.88 13.04
N LEU A 21 15.15 -33.37 11.82
CA LEU A 21 15.18 -32.54 10.61
C LEU A 21 13.79 -32.01 10.20
N LEU A 22 12.72 -32.75 10.53
CA LEU A 22 11.33 -32.31 10.28
C LEU A 22 10.81 -31.31 11.32
N TRP A 23 11.45 -31.18 12.48
CA TRP A 23 11.04 -30.21 13.51
C TRP A 23 11.72 -28.84 13.36
N VAL A 24 12.88 -28.76 12.70
CA VAL A 24 13.57 -27.46 12.48
C VAL A 24 13.05 -26.73 11.23
N GLN A 25 12.32 -27.39 10.33
CA GLN A 25 11.74 -26.73 9.15
C GLN A 25 10.32 -26.15 9.36
N LYS A 26 9.75 -26.25 10.58
CA LYS A 26 8.41 -25.74 10.88
C LYS A 26 8.40 -24.46 11.74
N GLU A 27 9.58 -23.94 12.08
CA GLU A 27 9.76 -22.63 12.72
C GLU A 27 10.38 -21.69 11.69
N GLY A 28 9.55 -21.00 10.91
CA GLY A 28 10.06 -20.07 9.89
C GLY A 28 9.05 -19.52 8.91
N GLU A 29 7.78 -19.93 8.94
CA GLU A 29 6.72 -19.08 8.37
C GLU A 29 6.49 -17.93 9.37
N THR A 30 7.30 -16.88 9.25
CA THR A 30 6.97 -15.59 9.84
C THR A 30 5.59 -15.23 9.34
N ALA A 31 4.64 -15.01 10.24
CA ALA A 31 3.30 -14.56 9.87
C ALA A 31 3.44 -13.37 8.90
N PRO A 32 2.62 -13.29 7.83
CA PRO A 32 2.72 -12.20 6.88
C PRO A 32 2.61 -10.87 7.64
N LEU A 33 3.55 -9.95 7.35
CA LEU A 33 3.57 -8.63 7.98
C LEU A 33 2.22 -7.94 7.80
N SER A 34 1.77 -7.21 8.83
CA SER A 34 0.56 -6.41 8.70
C SER A 34 0.76 -5.31 7.66
N MET A 35 -0.32 -4.80 7.08
CA MET A 35 -0.22 -3.70 6.11
C MET A 35 0.50 -2.47 6.68
N LYS A 36 0.27 -2.16 7.96
CA LYS A 36 0.97 -1.07 8.67
C LYS A 36 2.47 -1.31 8.68
N ASP A 37 2.89 -2.51 9.09
CA ASP A 37 4.32 -2.86 9.17
C ASP A 37 4.98 -2.84 7.79
N LYS A 38 4.27 -3.26 6.75
CA LYS A 38 4.74 -3.20 5.36
C LYS A 38 4.99 -1.76 4.90
N ILE A 39 4.02 -0.87 5.18
CA ILE A 39 4.13 0.55 4.83
C ILE A 39 5.27 1.23 5.60
N GLU A 40 5.37 1.00 6.91
CA GLU A 40 6.46 1.52 7.75
C GLU A 40 7.83 0.96 7.35
N ALA A 41 7.91 -0.29 6.90
CA ALA A 41 9.16 -0.87 6.40
C ALA A 41 9.58 -0.28 5.05
N ALA A 42 8.61 0.10 4.20
CA ALA A 42 8.86 0.69 2.89
C ALA A 42 9.18 2.19 2.94
N ALA A 43 8.70 2.91 3.96
CA ALA A 43 8.92 4.33 4.14
C ALA A 43 9.63 4.63 5.46
N GLN A 44 10.84 5.18 5.37
CA GLN A 44 11.57 5.62 6.56
C GLN A 44 10.83 6.80 7.22
N GLU A 45 10.91 6.86 8.55
CA GLU A 45 10.46 8.02 9.36
C GLU A 45 8.95 8.25 9.44
N ILE A 46 8.12 7.22 9.22
CA ILE A 46 6.68 7.30 9.49
C ILE A 46 6.22 6.24 10.50
N HIS A 47 5.14 6.56 11.20
CA HIS A 47 4.45 5.63 12.09
C HIS A 47 2.96 5.66 11.80
N VAL A 48 2.45 4.55 11.26
CA VAL A 48 1.06 4.37 10.88
C VAL A 48 0.24 4.06 12.12
N GLU A 49 -0.74 4.92 12.39
CA GLU A 49 -1.74 4.70 13.44
C GLU A 49 -2.85 3.77 12.96
N GLU A 50 -3.41 4.03 11.77
CA GLU A 50 -4.58 3.34 11.26
C GLU A 50 -4.54 3.19 9.73
N ILE A 51 -5.08 2.07 9.23
CA ILE A 51 -5.42 1.93 7.82
C ILE A 51 -6.88 2.33 7.69
N LEU A 52 -7.15 3.39 6.94
CA LEU A 52 -8.47 4.01 6.88
C LEU A 52 -9.33 3.39 5.77
N GLN A 53 -8.76 3.25 4.58
CA GLN A 53 -9.47 2.84 3.38
C GLN A 53 -8.53 2.11 2.42
N SER A 54 -9.10 1.29 1.56
CA SER A 54 -8.38 0.76 0.40
C SER A 54 -9.25 0.83 -0.85
N HIS A 55 -8.59 1.01 -2.00
CA HIS A 55 -9.23 1.24 -3.28
C HIS A 55 -8.45 0.49 -4.37
N LEU A 56 -9.11 -0.47 -5.02
CA LEU A 56 -8.55 -1.18 -6.15
C LEU A 56 -8.51 -0.25 -7.38
N ILE A 57 -7.32 -0.05 -7.95
CA ILE A 57 -7.12 0.80 -9.14
C ILE A 57 -7.28 -0.05 -10.41
N GLU A 58 -6.40 -1.03 -10.61
CA GLU A 58 -6.39 -1.92 -11.77
C GLU A 58 -5.54 -3.17 -11.48
N ASP A 59 -5.81 -4.31 -12.14
CA ASP A 59 -4.90 -5.49 -12.19
C ASP A 59 -4.08 -5.77 -10.91
N GLY A 60 -4.77 -5.90 -9.78
CA GLY A 60 -4.17 -6.22 -8.48
C GLY A 60 -3.39 -5.08 -7.81
N LEU A 61 -3.33 -3.90 -8.41
CA LEU A 61 -2.83 -2.65 -7.84
C LEU A 61 -3.91 -2.01 -6.97
N GLU A 62 -3.63 -1.90 -5.68
CA GLU A 62 -4.51 -1.30 -4.67
C GLU A 62 -3.83 -0.07 -4.06
N ALA A 63 -4.57 1.03 -3.94
CA ALA A 63 -4.18 2.15 -3.10
C ALA A 63 -4.73 1.94 -1.70
N VAL A 64 -3.90 2.17 -0.69
CA VAL A 64 -4.25 2.04 0.73
C VAL A 64 -4.02 3.36 1.44
N LEU A 65 -5.08 3.99 1.94
CA LEU A 65 -5.02 5.22 2.73
C LEU A 65 -4.74 4.88 4.18
N PHE A 66 -3.80 5.62 4.78
CA PHE A 66 -3.43 5.47 6.17
C PHE A 66 -3.35 6.81 6.91
N LEU A 67 -3.61 6.75 8.21
CA LEU A 67 -3.41 7.82 9.17
C LEU A 67 -2.08 7.59 9.90
N LEU A 68 -1.26 8.64 10.00
CA LEU A 68 -0.06 8.65 10.81
C LEU A 68 -0.40 9.11 12.24
N LYS A 69 0.44 8.72 13.20
CA LYS A 69 0.28 9.10 14.63
C LYS A 69 0.31 10.60 14.92
N ASP A 70 0.70 11.42 13.95
CA ASP A 70 0.72 12.87 14.03
C ASP A 70 -0.40 13.53 13.21
N ASP A 71 -1.51 12.80 13.02
CA ASP A 71 -2.74 13.21 12.33
C ASP A 71 -2.58 13.49 10.83
N ARG A 72 -1.39 13.26 10.26
CA ARG A 72 -1.16 13.35 8.83
C ARG A 72 -1.69 12.13 8.11
N ILE A 73 -2.01 12.30 6.83
CA ILE A 73 -2.46 11.20 5.97
C ILE A 73 -1.40 10.88 4.92
N GLY A 74 -1.43 9.62 4.48
CA GLY A 74 -0.69 9.17 3.33
C GLY A 74 -1.37 8.01 2.64
N TYR A 75 -0.85 7.63 1.49
CA TYR A 75 -1.30 6.44 0.78
C TYR A 75 -0.10 5.58 0.38
N ALA A 76 -0.35 4.29 0.24
CA ALA A 76 0.58 3.33 -0.33
C ALA A 76 -0.04 2.65 -1.54
N LEU A 77 0.78 2.34 -2.55
CA LEU A 77 0.40 1.44 -3.63
C LEU A 77 0.90 0.04 -3.31
N VAL A 78 -0.01 -0.91 -3.33
CA VAL A 78 0.22 -2.31 -3.04
C VAL A 78 -0.10 -3.13 -4.27
N LYS A 79 0.80 -4.02 -4.66
CA LYS A 79 0.52 -5.01 -5.70
C LYS A 79 1.21 -6.31 -5.34
N ASP A 80 0.50 -7.42 -5.51
CA ASP A 80 1.00 -8.76 -5.20
C ASP A 80 1.61 -8.86 -3.77
N ASP A 81 1.00 -8.17 -2.80
CA ASP A 81 1.43 -8.07 -1.40
C ASP A 81 2.73 -7.26 -1.13
N GLU A 82 3.27 -6.58 -2.16
CA GLU A 82 4.44 -5.71 -2.08
C GLU A 82 4.07 -4.22 -2.12
N ILE A 83 4.81 -3.39 -1.38
CA ILE A 83 4.65 -1.93 -1.42
C ILE A 83 5.48 -1.36 -2.58
N HIS A 84 4.81 -0.78 -3.57
CA HIS A 84 5.44 -0.18 -4.75
C HIS A 84 5.71 1.32 -4.59
N HIS A 85 4.89 2.00 -3.79
CA HIS A 85 4.97 3.44 -3.60
C HIS A 85 4.37 3.82 -2.24
N VAL A 86 4.96 4.82 -1.58
CA VAL A 86 4.40 5.43 -0.38
C VAL A 86 4.56 6.93 -0.49
N LEU A 87 3.47 7.66 -0.26
CA LEU A 87 3.47 9.11 -0.16
C LEU A 87 2.65 9.54 1.05
N TRP A 88 3.13 10.54 1.76
CA TRP A 88 2.43 11.19 2.85
C TRP A 88 2.54 12.70 2.69
N THR A 89 1.62 13.44 3.31
CA THR A 89 1.56 14.90 3.19
C THR A 89 1.37 15.60 4.53
N ASN A 90 1.86 16.83 4.62
CA ASN A 90 1.62 17.74 5.74
C ASN A 90 0.32 18.56 5.58
N THR A 91 -0.42 18.33 4.49
CA THR A 91 -1.71 18.96 4.21
C THR A 91 -2.84 17.96 4.43
N ASN A 92 -4.07 18.46 4.61
CA ASN A 92 -5.23 17.58 4.76
C ASN A 92 -5.68 16.92 3.45
N GLN A 93 -5.06 17.27 2.33
CA GLN A 93 -5.35 16.71 1.02
C GLN A 93 -4.17 16.90 0.08
N THR A 94 -3.97 15.95 -0.83
CA THR A 94 -2.98 16.04 -1.90
C THR A 94 -3.38 15.15 -3.06
N TYR A 95 -2.61 15.21 -4.14
CA TYR A 95 -2.64 14.20 -5.18
C TYR A 95 -1.24 13.70 -5.46
N ASP A 96 -1.18 12.56 -6.13
CA ASP A 96 0.01 12.05 -6.76
C ASP A 96 -0.33 11.47 -8.14
N GLN A 97 0.68 11.31 -8.99
CA GLN A 97 0.53 10.64 -10.27
C GLN A 97 1.46 9.43 -10.33
N TYR A 98 0.86 8.24 -10.35
CA TYR A 98 1.58 6.99 -10.55
C TYR A 98 1.25 6.43 -11.94
N GLN A 99 2.25 6.44 -12.82
CA GLN A 99 2.06 6.09 -14.24
C GLN A 99 0.97 6.96 -14.89
N HIS A 100 -0.12 6.33 -15.35
CA HIS A 100 -1.27 7.00 -15.97
C HIS A 100 -2.45 7.14 -15.02
N HIS A 101 -2.26 6.93 -13.72
CA HIS A 101 -3.29 7.11 -12.70
C HIS A 101 -2.99 8.32 -11.84
N VAL A 102 -4.01 9.13 -11.61
CA VAL A 102 -3.98 10.18 -10.61
C VAL A 102 -4.64 9.63 -9.36
N ILE A 103 -3.92 9.70 -8.24
CA ILE A 103 -4.40 9.28 -6.93
C ILE A 103 -4.71 10.53 -6.13
N LEU A 104 -5.94 10.64 -5.66
CA LEU A 104 -6.43 11.72 -4.83
C LEU A 104 -6.64 11.19 -3.42
N LEU A 105 -6.10 11.90 -2.43
CA LEU A 105 -6.34 11.57 -1.03
C LEU A 105 -6.62 12.83 -0.23
N GLY A 106 -7.47 12.69 0.79
CA GLY A 106 -7.73 13.79 1.69
C GLY A 106 -8.70 13.47 2.81
N LYS A 107 -8.84 14.46 3.69
CA LYS A 107 -9.88 14.59 4.70
C LYS A 107 -10.88 15.63 4.22
N LYS A 108 -12.16 15.27 4.23
CA LYS A 108 -13.26 16.16 3.83
C LYS A 108 -13.44 17.26 4.88
N GLU A 109 -13.79 18.45 4.41
CA GLU A 109 -14.17 19.57 5.29
C GLU A 109 -15.50 19.30 6.01
N ASP A 110 -16.43 18.63 5.32
CA ASP A 110 -17.71 18.13 5.83
C ASP A 110 -17.86 16.67 5.38
N PRO A 111 -18.06 15.71 6.31
CA PRO A 111 -18.31 14.30 5.97
C PRO A 111 -19.50 14.08 5.02
N ALA A 112 -20.45 15.04 4.96
CA ALA A 112 -21.61 14.99 4.06
C ALA A 112 -21.25 15.33 2.59
N HIS A 113 -20.06 15.86 2.31
CA HIS A 113 -19.62 16.05 0.94
C HIS A 113 -19.47 14.71 0.22
N THR A 114 -20.09 14.64 -0.94
CA THR A 114 -20.12 13.44 -1.79
C THR A 114 -19.34 13.64 -3.08
N ARG A 115 -18.94 14.88 -3.40
CA ARG A 115 -18.27 15.19 -4.66
C ARG A 115 -17.10 16.12 -4.48
N LEU A 116 -16.07 15.86 -5.26
CA LEU A 116 -14.89 16.70 -5.39
C LEU A 116 -14.71 17.10 -6.84
N THR A 117 -14.74 18.39 -7.11
CA THR A 117 -14.37 18.92 -8.42
C THR A 117 -12.89 19.30 -8.40
N ALA A 118 -12.11 18.63 -9.23
CA ALA A 118 -10.69 18.86 -9.45
C ALA A 118 -10.48 19.61 -10.77
N THR A 119 -9.71 20.71 -10.72
CA THR A 119 -9.26 21.40 -11.93
C THR A 119 -7.90 20.85 -12.37
N ILE A 120 -7.87 20.15 -13.50
CA ILE A 120 -6.70 19.51 -14.08
C ILE A 120 -6.15 20.39 -15.21
N ILE A 121 -4.92 20.86 -15.04
CA ILE A 121 -4.12 21.55 -16.04
C ILE A 121 -3.20 20.52 -16.71
N ARG A 122 -3.29 20.47 -18.04
CA ARG A 122 -2.47 19.63 -18.92
C ARG A 122 -1.26 20.42 -19.46
N PRO A 123 -0.29 19.78 -20.16
CA PRO A 123 0.87 20.47 -20.73
C PRO A 123 0.49 21.71 -21.58
N LEU A 124 1.46 22.64 -21.75
CA LEU A 124 1.24 23.97 -22.34
C LEU A 124 0.32 23.94 -23.58
N ASP A 125 -0.60 24.91 -23.64
CA ASP A 125 -1.60 25.14 -24.70
C ASP A 125 -2.86 24.25 -24.69
N GLN A 126 -3.00 23.35 -23.73
CA GLN A 126 -4.26 22.61 -23.55
C GLN A 126 -5.24 23.32 -22.61
N PRO A 127 -6.57 23.29 -22.92
CA PRO A 127 -7.57 23.87 -22.04
C PRO A 127 -7.62 23.14 -20.69
N LYS A 128 -7.94 23.88 -19.62
CA LYS A 128 -8.27 23.32 -18.31
C LYS A 128 -9.35 22.25 -18.48
N ASN A 129 -9.17 21.11 -17.82
CA ASN A 129 -10.16 20.05 -17.74
C ASN A 129 -10.70 19.99 -16.30
N TYR A 130 -12.01 19.83 -16.15
CA TYR A 130 -12.64 19.69 -14.85
C TYR A 130 -13.05 18.24 -14.68
N ARG A 131 -12.63 17.62 -13.58
CA ARG A 131 -13.03 16.26 -13.22
C ARG A 131 -13.84 16.31 -11.94
N THR A 132 -15.08 15.84 -12.01
CA THR A 132 -15.85 15.55 -10.81
C THR A 132 -15.59 14.11 -10.41
N VAL A 133 -15.20 13.92 -9.16
CA VAL A 133 -14.93 12.62 -8.54
C VAL A 133 -15.97 12.43 -7.45
N GLU A 134 -16.71 11.33 -7.53
CA GLU A 134 -17.61 10.92 -6.46
C GLU A 134 -16.75 10.40 -5.31
N LEU A 135 -17.07 10.81 -4.09
CA LEU A 135 -16.34 10.44 -2.88
C LEU A 135 -17.11 9.34 -2.15
N GLY A 136 -16.40 8.35 -1.64
CA GLY A 136 -16.95 7.37 -0.70
C GLY A 136 -17.51 8.00 0.58
N GLU A 137 -18.23 7.21 1.38
CA GLU A 137 -18.72 7.65 2.70
C GLU A 137 -17.58 7.88 3.70
N GLY A 138 -17.85 8.71 4.72
CA GLY A 138 -16.91 8.96 5.81
C GLY A 138 -16.12 10.26 5.67
N GLU A 139 -15.20 10.46 6.62
CA GLU A 139 -14.40 11.68 6.77
C GLU A 139 -13.23 11.76 5.79
N TYR A 140 -12.70 10.63 5.37
CA TYR A 140 -11.56 10.57 4.47
C TYR A 140 -11.98 10.05 3.09
N TYR A 141 -11.18 10.38 2.07
CA TYR A 141 -11.34 9.85 0.72
C TYR A 141 -10.00 9.40 0.15
N LEU A 142 -10.07 8.33 -0.65
CA LEU A 142 -9.02 7.83 -1.50
C LEU A 142 -9.66 7.44 -2.83
N GLU A 143 -9.39 8.22 -3.87
CA GLU A 143 -9.99 8.03 -5.18
C GLU A 143 -8.90 8.02 -6.25
N SER A 144 -9.15 7.30 -7.34
CA SER A 144 -8.23 7.24 -8.46
C SER A 144 -8.94 7.42 -9.79
N PHE A 145 -8.23 7.94 -10.79
CA PHE A 145 -8.71 7.95 -12.17
C PHE A 145 -7.55 7.95 -13.16
N GLU A 146 -7.80 7.34 -14.32
CA GLU A 146 -6.86 7.33 -15.43
C GLU A 146 -6.80 8.68 -16.15
N ILE A 147 -5.60 9.03 -16.58
CA ILE A 147 -5.34 10.10 -17.54
C ILE A 147 -4.88 9.50 -18.88
N PRO A 148 -5.23 10.14 -20.02
CA PRO A 148 -4.78 9.69 -21.33
C PRO A 148 -3.26 9.56 -21.39
N LYS A 149 -2.75 8.57 -22.14
CA LYS A 149 -1.30 8.33 -22.25
C LYS A 149 -0.55 9.51 -22.86
N GLU A 150 -1.21 10.28 -23.74
CA GLU A 150 -0.65 11.51 -24.29
C GLU A 150 -0.44 12.62 -23.25
N ASP A 151 -1.13 12.55 -22.12
CA ASP A 151 -1.04 13.51 -21.03
C ASP A 151 -0.02 12.99 -20.00
N GLU A 152 1.28 13.12 -20.30
CA GLU A 152 2.38 12.59 -19.46
C GLU A 152 2.42 13.15 -18.03
N GLN A 153 1.89 14.34 -17.82
CA GLN A 153 1.84 15.00 -16.51
C GLN A 153 0.55 15.78 -16.34
N VAL A 154 -0.02 15.69 -15.14
CA VAL A 154 -1.10 16.58 -14.70
C VAL A 154 -0.68 17.50 -13.57
N ARG A 155 -1.21 18.72 -13.59
CA ARG A 155 -1.08 19.68 -12.50
C ARG A 155 -2.46 20.12 -12.06
N PHE A 156 -2.64 20.35 -10.77
CA PHE A 156 -3.90 20.92 -10.27
C PHE A 156 -3.83 22.44 -10.32
N GLY A 157 -4.90 23.09 -10.81
CA GLY A 157 -4.94 24.54 -11.00
C GLY A 157 -5.14 25.35 -9.73
N GLU A 158 -5.06 26.70 -9.84
CA GLU A 158 -5.26 27.65 -8.73
C GLU A 158 -6.64 27.51 -8.06
N ASP A 159 -7.67 27.21 -8.86
CA ASP A 159 -9.03 26.95 -8.39
C ASP A 159 -9.16 25.63 -7.62
N GLY A 160 -8.09 24.83 -7.62
CA GLY A 160 -7.85 23.68 -6.78
C GLY A 160 -8.97 22.65 -6.79
N TRP A 161 -9.21 22.19 -5.57
CA TRP A 161 -10.18 21.17 -5.21
C TRP A 161 -11.39 21.86 -4.61
N ARG A 162 -12.59 21.52 -5.07
CA ARG A 162 -13.83 22.10 -4.55
C ARG A 162 -14.79 21.00 -4.17
N PHE A 163 -15.09 20.91 -2.88
CA PHE A 163 -16.15 20.04 -2.39
C PHE A 163 -17.51 20.64 -2.75
N ASN A 164 -18.45 19.77 -3.14
CA ASN A 164 -19.83 20.14 -3.42
C ASN A 164 -20.79 19.12 -2.80
#